data_AF-A0A4Y2BYY4-F1
#
_entry.id   AF-A0A4Y2BYY4-F1
#
_cell.length_a   1.000
_cell.length_b   1.000
_cell.length_c   1.000
_cell.angle_alpha   90.00
_cell.angle_beta   90.00
_cell.angle_gamma   90.00
#
_symmetry.space_group_name_H-M   'P 1'
#
loop_
_entity.id
_entity.type
_entity.pdbx_description
1 polymer ?
#
loop_
_entity_poly.entity_id
_entity_poly.type
_entity_poly.pdbx_seq_one_letter_code
_entity_poly.pdbx_strand_id
1 'polypeptide(L)'
;MCGCSDLFTNYCDRLQQTKASLQRPYSNQILTPAEMFEFCHEHLKGIIFTYQKDEEIIQHHNNKLLDRFENSVAITGTRSFHCFVPVSESNLKCSITSQAMEYEIHSTKKAAQITFHMRDSIACIYDSEWWLAEGNDISDINKDVLVTFYQPRRSKDGF
;
A
#
# COMPACT_ATOMS: atom_id res chain seq x y z
N MET A 1 23.01 2.26 -4.36
CA MET A 1 22.76 0.86 -4.77
C MET A 1 22.71 0.02 -3.51
N CYS A 2 21.53 -0.14 -2.93
CA CYS A 2 21.28 -0.90 -1.71
C CYS A 2 19.83 -1.36 -1.83
N GLY A 3 19.54 -2.66 -1.60
CA GLY A 3 18.14 -3.11 -1.51
C GLY A 3 17.73 -4.31 -2.37
N CYS A 4 18.66 -5.17 -2.80
CA CYS A 4 18.27 -6.47 -3.37
C CYS A 4 18.97 -7.67 -2.71
N SER A 5 20.10 -7.47 -2.03
CA SER A 5 20.81 -8.53 -1.31
C SER A 5 20.02 -9.04 -0.10
N ASP A 6 19.42 -8.14 0.68
CA ASP A 6 18.97 -8.49 2.03
C ASP A 6 17.69 -9.35 2.04
N LEU A 7 16.84 -9.21 1.02
CA LEU A 7 15.65 -10.04 0.85
C LEU A 7 15.99 -11.46 0.38
N PHE A 8 17.00 -11.61 -0.49
CA PHE A 8 17.46 -12.93 -0.93
C PHE A 8 18.18 -13.69 0.18
N THR A 9 18.97 -12.99 1.00
CA THR A 9 19.65 -13.58 2.16
C THR A 9 18.63 -14.09 3.18
N ASN A 10 17.66 -13.27 3.59
CA ASN A 10 16.62 -13.66 4.55
C ASN A 10 15.76 -14.86 4.08
N TYR A 11 15.48 -14.96 2.77
CA TYR A 11 14.71 -16.08 2.22
C TYR A 11 15.51 -17.40 2.20
N CYS A 12 16.78 -17.33 1.80
CA CYS A 12 17.69 -18.47 1.83
C CYS A 12 17.91 -19.00 3.25
N ASP A 13 18.03 -18.11 4.23
CA ASP A 13 18.23 -18.45 5.65
C ASP A 13 17.02 -19.24 6.20
N ARG A 14 15.80 -18.79 5.89
CA ARG A 14 14.57 -19.46 6.33
C ARG A 14 14.42 -20.85 5.71
N LEU A 15 14.78 -21.04 4.44
CA LEU A 15 14.75 -22.35 3.79
C LEU A 15 15.78 -23.32 4.37
N GLN A 16 17.00 -22.84 4.65
CA GLN A 16 18.05 -23.65 5.26
C GLN A 16 17.69 -24.08 6.69
N GLN A 17 17.13 -23.17 7.49
CA GLN A 17 16.61 -23.48 8.81
C GLN A 17 15.47 -24.50 8.76
N THR A 18 14.47 -24.30 7.87
CA THR A 18 13.32 -25.21 7.76
C THR A 18 13.79 -26.62 7.38
N LYS A 19 14.71 -26.72 6.42
CA LYS A 19 15.33 -27.98 6.03
C LYS A 19 16.09 -28.62 7.19
N ALA A 20 16.90 -27.86 7.92
CA ALA A 20 17.64 -28.36 9.07
C ALA A 20 16.70 -28.86 10.18
N SER A 21 15.63 -28.12 10.49
CA SER A 21 14.63 -28.52 11.48
C SER A 21 13.89 -29.81 11.09
N LEU A 22 13.52 -29.96 9.81
CA LEU A 22 12.91 -31.19 9.28
C LEU A 22 13.85 -32.40 9.30
N GLN A 23 15.16 -32.18 9.17
CA GLN A 23 16.17 -33.24 9.18
C GLN A 23 16.61 -33.63 10.59
N ARG A 24 16.26 -32.84 11.62
CA ARG A 24 16.58 -33.13 13.02
C ARG A 24 15.57 -34.09 13.64
N PRO A 25 15.97 -34.90 14.64
CA PRO A 25 15.03 -35.67 15.46
C PRO A 25 13.98 -34.74 16.10
N TYR A 26 12.78 -35.26 16.35
CA TYR A 26 11.69 -34.50 16.98
C TYR A 26 12.07 -33.82 18.30
N SER A 27 13.04 -34.36 19.04
CA SER A 27 13.55 -33.80 20.29
C SER A 27 14.52 -32.62 20.13
N ASN A 28 14.93 -32.27 18.91
CA ASN A 28 15.93 -31.22 18.63
C ASN A 28 15.51 -30.31 17.46
N GLN A 29 14.22 -30.13 17.25
CA GLN A 29 13.72 -29.23 16.22
C GLN A 29 13.96 -27.77 16.61
N ILE A 30 14.12 -26.90 15.60
CA ILE A 30 14.24 -25.45 15.79
C ILE A 30 12.80 -24.91 15.85
N LEU A 31 12.31 -24.63 17.05
CA LEU A 31 10.90 -24.30 17.30
C LEU A 31 10.71 -22.84 17.75
N THR A 32 11.77 -22.21 18.27
CA THR A 32 11.72 -20.85 18.80
C THR A 32 12.61 -19.89 17.99
N PRO A 33 12.31 -18.57 18.04
CA PRO A 33 13.19 -17.55 17.44
C PRO A 33 14.60 -17.54 18.02
N ALA A 34 14.75 -17.89 19.31
CA ALA A 34 16.06 -18.00 19.95
C ALA A 34 16.88 -19.15 19.36
N GLU A 35 16.29 -20.35 19.24
CA GLU A 35 16.95 -21.51 18.61
C GLU A 35 17.27 -21.27 17.14
N MET A 36 16.41 -20.51 16.43
CA MET A 36 16.66 -20.08 15.06
C MET A 36 17.88 -19.17 14.99
N PHE A 37 17.99 -18.18 15.89
CA PHE A 37 19.13 -17.30 15.97
C PHE A 37 20.43 -18.08 16.19
N GLU A 38 20.46 -18.98 17.17
CA GLU A 38 21.65 -19.80 17.46
C GLU A 38 22.05 -20.65 16.23
N PHE A 39 21.08 -21.31 15.60
CA PHE A 39 21.33 -22.08 14.39
C PHE A 39 21.96 -21.24 13.28
N CYS A 40 21.35 -20.08 12.98
CA CYS A 40 21.84 -19.16 11.95
C CYS A 40 23.24 -18.64 12.30
N HIS A 41 23.47 -18.23 13.55
CA HIS A 41 24.75 -17.72 14.00
C HIS A 41 25.88 -18.76 13.86
N GLU A 42 25.61 -20.02 14.19
CA GLU A 42 26.59 -21.11 14.09
C GLU A 42 26.88 -21.53 12.64
N HIS A 43 25.86 -21.59 11.78
CA HIS A 43 25.94 -22.26 10.48
C HIS A 43 26.07 -21.31 9.29
N LEU A 44 25.63 -20.05 9.43
CA LEU A 44 25.59 -19.07 8.34
C LEU A 44 26.68 -18.02 8.54
N LYS A 45 27.84 -18.27 7.91
CA LYS A 45 29.00 -17.39 8.00
C LYS A 45 28.87 -16.19 7.06
N GLY A 46 29.36 -15.04 7.51
CA GLY A 46 29.37 -13.80 6.72
C GLY A 46 28.10 -12.96 6.83
N ILE A 47 27.12 -13.38 7.63
CA ILE A 47 25.90 -12.64 7.93
C ILE A 47 25.89 -12.31 9.44
N ILE A 48 25.55 -11.07 9.77
CA ILE A 48 25.39 -10.63 11.15
C ILE A 48 23.94 -10.83 11.55
N PHE A 49 23.69 -11.78 12.44
CA PHE A 49 22.37 -11.98 13.04
C PHE A 49 22.25 -11.18 14.33
N THR A 50 21.06 -10.64 14.59
CA THR A 50 20.71 -9.96 15.84
C THR A 50 19.43 -10.56 16.40
N TYR A 51 19.42 -10.86 17.70
CA TYR A 51 18.23 -11.35 18.39
C TYR A 51 17.83 -10.41 19.52
N GLN A 52 16.60 -9.91 19.45
CA GLN A 52 16.01 -9.02 20.45
C GLN A 52 15.24 -9.86 21.47
N LYS A 53 15.66 -9.83 22.75
CA LYS A 53 14.96 -10.49 23.88
C LYS A 53 14.13 -9.52 24.72
N ASP A 54 14.32 -8.22 24.54
CA ASP A 54 13.68 -7.20 25.33
C ASP A 54 12.18 -7.12 24.99
N GLU A 55 11.36 -7.62 25.91
CA GLU A 55 9.91 -7.67 25.78
C GLU A 55 9.30 -6.27 25.64
N GLU A 56 9.86 -5.26 26.30
CA GLU A 56 9.37 -3.88 26.21
C GLU A 56 9.61 -3.32 24.80
N ILE A 57 10.78 -3.58 24.22
CA ILE A 57 11.08 -3.16 22.84
C ILE A 57 10.21 -3.92 21.83
N ILE A 58 9.99 -5.22 22.02
CA ILE A 58 9.10 -6.02 21.19
C ILE A 58 7.67 -5.48 21.27
N GLN A 59 7.17 -5.24 22.48
CA GLN A 59 5.82 -4.73 22.70
C GLN A 59 5.65 -3.33 22.11
N HIS A 60 6.64 -2.45 22.26
CA HIS A 60 6.63 -1.12 21.66
C HIS A 60 6.51 -1.20 20.12
N HIS A 61 7.27 -2.08 19.48
CA HIS A 61 7.18 -2.29 18.03
C HIS A 61 5.83 -2.88 17.62
N ASN A 62 5.30 -3.85 18.37
CA ASN A 62 3.98 -4.43 18.10
C ASN A 62 2.88 -3.38 18.19
N ASN A 63 2.90 -2.53 19.21
CA ASN A 63 1.92 -1.44 19.35
C ASN A 63 2.00 -0.46 18.16
N LYS A 64 3.21 -0.12 17.71
CA LYS A 64 3.41 0.74 16.53
C LYS A 64 2.93 0.08 15.23
N LEU A 65 3.07 -1.24 15.10
CA LEU A 65 2.53 -1.98 13.96
C LEU A 65 1.01 -2.04 13.99
N LEU A 66 0.42 -2.30 15.15
CA LEU A 66 -1.04 -2.29 15.34
C LEU A 66 -1.63 -0.93 14.99
N ASP A 67 -1.06 0.16 15.51
CA ASP A 67 -1.47 1.53 15.17
C ASP A 67 -1.42 1.80 13.66
N ARG A 68 -0.36 1.35 12.97
CA ARG A 68 -0.27 1.46 11.52
C ARG A 68 -1.35 0.67 10.80
N PHE A 69 -1.65 -0.55 11.24
CA PHE A 69 -2.68 -1.38 10.63
C PHE A 69 -4.07 -0.76 10.80
N GLU A 70 -4.40 -0.32 12.01
CA GLU A 70 -5.70 0.28 12.33
C GLU A 70 -5.93 1.61 11.58
N ASN A 71 -4.88 2.42 11.43
CA ASN A 71 -4.97 3.72 10.76
C ASN A 71 -4.67 3.69 9.26
N SER A 72 -4.28 2.54 8.71
CA SER A 72 -4.01 2.40 7.27
C SER A 72 -5.30 2.44 6.46
N VAL A 73 -5.22 3.02 5.25
CA VAL A 73 -6.34 3.06 4.29
C VAL A 73 -5.91 2.32 3.04
N ALA A 74 -6.76 1.41 2.56
CA ALA A 74 -6.53 0.71 1.31
C ALA A 74 -6.63 1.68 0.12
N ILE A 75 -5.68 1.61 -0.80
CA ILE A 75 -5.74 2.36 -2.06
C ILE A 75 -6.69 1.61 -3.00
N THR A 76 -7.78 2.27 -3.40
CA THR A 76 -8.80 1.67 -4.25
C THR A 76 -8.24 1.28 -5.63
N GLY A 77 -8.80 0.24 -6.24
CA GLY A 77 -8.38 -0.21 -7.57
C GLY A 77 -7.04 -0.93 -7.64
N THR A 78 -6.33 -1.13 -6.52
CA THR A 78 -4.98 -1.73 -6.53
C THR A 78 -4.93 -3.25 -6.32
N ARG A 79 -6.08 -3.92 -6.12
CA ARG A 79 -6.16 -5.34 -5.75
C ARG A 79 -5.55 -6.31 -6.78
N SER A 80 -5.53 -5.93 -8.06
CA SER A 80 -5.01 -6.74 -9.16
C SER A 80 -3.50 -6.66 -9.35
N PHE A 81 -2.82 -5.73 -8.67
CA PHE A 81 -1.37 -5.56 -8.81
C PHE A 81 -0.60 -6.43 -7.81
N HIS A 82 0.57 -6.88 -8.24
CA HIS A 82 1.48 -7.71 -7.45
C HIS A 82 2.71 -6.92 -6.97
N CYS A 83 3.06 -5.83 -7.66
CA CYS A 83 4.26 -5.05 -7.35
C CYS A 83 3.89 -3.59 -7.07
N PHE A 84 4.45 -3.06 -5.98
CA PHE A 84 4.21 -1.70 -5.50
C PHE A 84 5.55 -1.03 -5.19
N VAL A 85 5.84 0.08 -5.86
CA VAL A 85 7.09 0.83 -5.69
C VAL A 85 6.73 2.28 -5.34
N PRO A 86 7.10 2.80 -4.16
CA PRO A 86 6.89 4.20 -3.83
C PRO A 86 7.75 5.07 -4.75
N VAL A 87 7.12 5.98 -5.50
CA VAL A 87 7.81 6.91 -6.42
C VAL A 87 8.00 8.28 -5.77
N SER A 88 7.04 8.68 -4.94
CA SER A 88 7.07 9.92 -4.16
C SER A 88 6.18 9.76 -2.91
N GLU A 89 6.15 10.76 -2.04
CA GLU A 89 5.29 10.77 -0.86
C GLU A 89 3.81 10.52 -1.18
N SER A 90 3.36 10.95 -2.36
CA SER A 90 1.96 10.89 -2.77
C SER A 90 1.65 9.91 -3.88
N ASN A 91 2.63 9.16 -4.39
CA ASN A 91 2.43 8.32 -5.57
C ASN A 91 3.09 6.95 -5.44
N LEU A 92 2.33 5.93 -5.81
CA LEU A 92 2.73 4.54 -5.83
C LEU A 92 2.70 4.03 -7.26
N LYS A 93 3.82 3.49 -7.73
CA LYS A 93 3.87 2.73 -8.97
C LYS A 93 3.35 1.33 -8.70
N CYS A 94 2.33 0.91 -9.44
CA CYS A 94 1.67 -0.38 -9.32
C CYS A 94 1.87 -1.19 -10.61
N SER A 95 2.23 -2.47 -10.51
CA SER A 95 2.46 -3.33 -11.67
C SER A 95 1.86 -4.72 -11.45
N ILE A 96 1.31 -5.32 -12.51
CA ILE A 96 0.56 -6.58 -12.43
C ILE A 96 1.47 -7.74 -12.01
N THR A 97 2.76 -7.69 -12.39
CA THR A 97 3.80 -8.62 -11.96
C THR A 97 5.07 -7.86 -11.59
N SER A 98 5.98 -8.49 -10.84
CA SER A 98 7.25 -7.88 -10.43
C SER A 98 8.23 -7.59 -11.58
N GLN A 99 7.98 -8.16 -12.77
CA GLN A 99 8.82 -7.99 -13.97
C GLN A 99 8.11 -7.20 -15.08
N ALA A 100 6.88 -6.75 -14.85
CA ALA A 100 6.14 -6.00 -15.85
C ALA A 100 6.85 -4.66 -16.17
N MET A 101 6.98 -4.36 -17.46
CA MET A 101 7.49 -3.06 -17.92
C MET A 101 6.42 -1.98 -17.80
N GLU A 102 5.16 -2.35 -18.02
CA GLU A 102 4.01 -1.47 -17.86
C GLU A 102 3.62 -1.31 -16.39
N TYR A 103 3.22 -0.11 -16.04
CA TYR A 103 2.81 0.24 -14.70
C TYR A 103 1.80 1.37 -14.69
N GLU A 104 1.04 1.42 -13.61
CA GLU A 104 0.13 2.51 -13.31
C GLU A 104 0.68 3.31 -12.14
N ILE A 105 0.38 4.61 -12.10
CA ILE A 105 0.65 5.46 -10.94
C ILE A 105 -0.65 5.69 -10.20
N HIS A 106 -0.71 5.23 -8.95
CA HIS A 106 -1.83 5.43 -8.04
C HIS A 106 -1.46 6.47 -6.99
N SER A 107 -2.35 7.43 -6.77
CA SER A 107 -2.18 8.42 -5.71
C SER A 107 -2.39 7.78 -4.34
N THR A 108 -1.44 7.97 -3.43
CA THR A 108 -1.55 7.58 -2.02
C THR A 108 -2.18 8.66 -1.15
N LYS A 109 -2.38 9.88 -1.70
CA LYS A 109 -3.12 10.93 -1.00
C LYS A 109 -4.53 10.43 -0.76
N LYS A 110 -4.94 10.47 0.50
CA LYS A 110 -6.35 10.33 0.86
C LYS A 110 -7.13 11.33 0.02
N ALA A 111 -8.08 10.85 -0.79
CA ALA A 111 -8.98 11.73 -1.50
C ALA A 111 -9.55 12.70 -0.46
N ALA A 112 -9.40 14.00 -0.70
CA ALA A 112 -9.99 14.98 0.19
C ALA A 112 -11.47 14.63 0.29
N GLN A 113 -11.98 14.51 1.52
CA GLN A 113 -13.42 14.55 1.70
C GLN A 113 -13.81 15.98 1.34
N ILE A 114 -14.22 16.16 0.10
CA ILE A 114 -14.76 17.42 -0.35
C ILE A 114 -16.16 17.47 0.25
N THR A 115 -16.31 18.25 1.31
CA THR A 115 -17.63 18.59 1.83
C THR A 115 -18.28 19.48 0.79
N PHE A 116 -19.40 19.03 0.27
CA PHE A 116 -20.16 19.73 -0.75
C PHE A 116 -21.38 20.37 -0.09
N HIS A 117 -21.64 21.63 -0.38
CA HIS A 117 -22.84 22.33 0.06
C HIS A 117 -23.78 22.60 -1.12
N MET A 118 -25.08 22.75 -0.83
CA MET A 118 -26.04 23.16 -1.84
C MET A 118 -25.61 24.48 -2.48
N ARG A 119 -25.70 24.54 -3.81
CA ARG A 119 -25.31 25.66 -4.68
C ARG A 119 -23.81 25.95 -4.79
N ASP A 120 -22.96 25.04 -4.32
CA ASP A 120 -21.53 25.14 -4.63
C ASP A 120 -21.30 24.94 -6.14
N SER A 121 -20.39 25.73 -6.71
CA SER A 121 -19.92 25.55 -8.09
C SER A 121 -18.87 24.44 -8.17
N ILE A 122 -19.06 23.51 -9.08
CA ILE A 122 -18.17 22.36 -9.31
C ILE A 122 -17.65 22.33 -10.74
N ALA A 123 -16.47 21.72 -10.90
CA ALA A 123 -15.99 21.25 -12.19
C ALA A 123 -16.09 19.72 -12.22
N CYS A 124 -16.80 19.16 -13.20
CA CYS A 124 -16.96 17.73 -13.36
C CYS A 124 -16.76 17.30 -14.83
N ILE A 125 -16.54 16.01 -15.06
CA ILE A 125 -16.33 15.46 -16.41
C ILE A 125 -17.65 14.83 -16.89
N TYR A 126 -18.11 15.25 -18.06
CA TYR A 126 -19.26 14.67 -18.75
C TYR A 126 -18.92 14.51 -20.24
N ASP A 127 -19.16 13.31 -20.77
CA ASP A 127 -18.80 12.93 -22.15
C ASP A 127 -17.33 13.23 -22.52
N SER A 128 -16.42 12.88 -21.61
CA SER A 128 -14.96 13.15 -21.76
C SER A 128 -14.55 14.62 -21.83
N GLU A 129 -15.47 15.56 -21.59
CA GLU A 129 -15.19 17.00 -21.52
C GLU A 129 -15.40 17.56 -20.11
N TRP A 130 -14.70 18.67 -19.79
CA TRP A 130 -14.85 19.37 -18.51
C TRP A 130 -16.02 20.35 -18.56
N TRP A 131 -16.89 20.27 -17.56
CA TRP A 131 -18.05 21.14 -17.41
C TRP A 131 -18.03 21.82 -16.05
N LEU A 132 -18.48 23.08 -16.03
CA LEU A 132 -18.83 23.76 -14.79
C LEU A 132 -20.31 23.56 -14.51
N ALA A 133 -20.66 23.24 -13.28
CA ALA A 133 -22.03 23.02 -12.84
C ALA A 133 -22.26 23.59 -11.44
N GLU A 134 -23.54 23.78 -11.10
CA GLU A 134 -23.99 24.06 -9.74
C GLU A 134 -24.61 22.80 -9.15
N GLY A 135 -24.28 22.45 -7.91
CA GLY A 135 -24.91 21.32 -7.24
C GLY A 135 -26.26 21.71 -6.62
N ASN A 136 -27.30 20.98 -7.00
CA ASN A 136 -28.68 21.22 -6.56
C ASN A 136 -29.06 20.38 -5.34
N ASP A 137 -28.62 19.12 -5.30
CA ASP A 137 -29.01 18.16 -4.29
C ASP A 137 -27.91 17.12 -4.03
N ILE A 138 -27.87 16.56 -2.83
CA ILE A 138 -26.83 15.62 -2.37
C ILE A 138 -27.52 14.39 -1.78
N SER A 139 -27.23 13.20 -2.31
CA SER A 139 -27.69 11.95 -1.72
C SER A 139 -26.60 11.32 -0.85
N ASP A 140 -26.75 11.44 0.47
CA ASP A 140 -25.82 10.80 1.40
C ASP A 140 -25.85 9.27 1.33
N ILE A 141 -26.97 8.69 0.89
CA ILE A 141 -27.19 7.24 0.76
C ILE A 141 -26.45 6.71 -0.47
N ASN A 142 -26.62 7.37 -1.62
CA ASN A 142 -26.03 6.91 -2.89
C ASN A 142 -24.62 7.44 -3.12
N LYS A 143 -24.16 8.41 -2.31
CA LYS A 143 -22.89 9.11 -2.49
C LYS A 143 -22.76 9.78 -3.87
N ASP A 144 -23.87 10.35 -4.35
CA ASP A 144 -23.95 11.13 -5.58
C ASP A 144 -24.52 12.53 -5.35
N VAL A 145 -24.32 13.41 -6.34
CA VAL A 145 -24.74 14.81 -6.32
C VAL A 145 -25.51 15.08 -7.62
N LEU A 146 -26.68 15.68 -7.49
CA LEU A 146 -27.44 16.20 -8.63
C LEU A 146 -26.93 17.59 -8.99
N VAL A 147 -26.60 17.80 -10.26
CA VAL A 147 -25.93 19.02 -10.72
C VAL A 147 -26.64 19.61 -11.93
N THR A 148 -26.60 20.94 -12.08
CA THR A 148 -27.04 21.65 -13.29
C THR A 148 -25.85 22.31 -13.94
N PHE A 149 -25.55 21.88 -15.17
CA PHE A 149 -24.47 22.44 -15.97
C PHE A 149 -24.72 23.90 -16.31
N TYR A 150 -23.67 24.73 -16.20
CA TYR A 150 -23.70 26.05 -16.78
C TYR A 150 -23.64 25.92 -18.30
N GLN A 151 -24.66 26.44 -18.98
CA GLN A 151 -24.68 26.42 -20.43
C GLN A 151 -23.58 27.35 -20.96
N PRO A 152 -22.70 26.88 -21.87
CA PRO A 152 -21.78 27.78 -22.55
C PRO A 152 -22.62 28.83 -23.28
N ARG A 153 -22.32 30.12 -23.05
CA ARG A 153 -22.96 31.20 -23.82
C ARG A 153 -22.68 30.94 -25.29
N ARG A 154 -23.69 30.49 -26.05
CA ARG A 154 -23.64 30.58 -27.51
C ARG A 154 -23.43 32.06 -27.84
N SER A 155 -22.38 32.40 -28.57
CA SER A 155 -22.31 33.70 -29.23
C SER A 155 -23.57 33.84 -30.07
N LYS A 156 -24.22 34.99 -30.04
CA LYS A 156 -25.39 35.30 -30.88
C LYS A 156 -25.00 35.55 -32.35
N ASP A 157 -23.96 34.88 -32.82
CA ASP A 157 -23.44 35.04 -34.17
C ASP A 157 -23.51 33.68 -34.87
N GLY A 158 -24.62 33.42 -35.54
CA GLY A 158 -24.86 32.19 -36.27
C GLY A 158 -26.14 32.21 -37.08
N PHE A 159 -26.04 32.85 -38.25
CA PHE A 159 -26.87 32.78 -39.47
C PHE A 159 -28.38 33.06 -39.40
#